data_AF-A0A814WSM7-F1
#
_entry.id   AF-A0A814WSM7-F1
#
_cell.length_a   1.000
_cell.length_b   1.000
_cell.length_c   1.000
_cell.angle_alpha   90.00
_cell.angle_beta   90.00
_cell.angle_gamma   90.00
#
_symmetry.space_group_name_H-M   'P 1'
#
loop_
_entity.id
_entity.type
_entity.pdbx_description
1 polymer ?
#
loop_
_entity_poly.entity_id
_entity_poly.type
_entity_poly.pdbx_seq_one_letter_code
_entity_poly.pdbx_strand_id
1 'polypeptide(L)'
;MGIAYSILAASLWPLVAFLVPKQMLGTAYGLMQSIQNLGFAIINILTGLILDQYGYFMLEIFFIVVAHYDWLMPNASELGGERVTTYFTYLQANCSMGETEFIEIPFNRSLHERFCDILICDENVTEHGLRFRPIAGNTVFWYNMDEYGQVDYWTVHAGRPPGENGTKIGLNVWTRLEKFPV
;
A
#
# COMPACT_ATOMS: atom_id res chain seq x y z
N MET A 1 8.08 -1.10 -5.42
CA MET A 1 8.17 -2.50 -4.93
C MET A 1 7.91 -3.57 -5.99
N GLY A 2 6.98 -3.39 -6.94
CA GLY A 2 6.64 -4.46 -7.92
C GLY A 2 7.78 -4.91 -8.83
N ILE A 3 8.48 -4.02 -9.51
CA ILE A 3 9.51 -4.41 -10.51
C ILE A 3 10.73 -5.05 -9.85
N ALA A 4 11.26 -4.47 -8.78
CA ALA A 4 12.40 -5.05 -8.05
C ALA A 4 12.05 -6.43 -7.45
N TYR A 5 10.84 -6.58 -6.90
CA TYR A 5 10.37 -7.87 -6.38
C TYR A 5 10.16 -8.89 -7.51
N SER A 6 9.58 -8.48 -8.63
CA SER A 6 9.38 -9.35 -9.80
C SER A 6 10.71 -9.75 -10.45
N ILE A 7 11.70 -8.86 -10.55
CA ILE A 7 13.04 -9.18 -11.05
C ILE A 7 13.75 -10.12 -10.08
N LEU A 8 13.68 -9.85 -8.77
CA LEU A 8 14.26 -10.74 -7.76
C LEU A 8 13.62 -12.13 -7.83
N ALA A 9 12.29 -12.22 -7.85
CA ALA A 9 11.60 -13.51 -7.95
C ALA A 9 11.92 -14.22 -9.28
N ALA A 10 11.85 -13.51 -10.42
CA ALA A 10 12.13 -14.10 -11.73
C ALA A 10 13.60 -14.52 -11.92
N SER A 11 14.54 -13.91 -11.20
CA SER A 11 15.97 -14.26 -11.28
C SER A 11 16.39 -15.30 -10.25
N LEU A 12 15.89 -15.22 -9.02
CA LEU A 12 16.34 -16.07 -7.90
C LEU A 12 15.98 -17.54 -8.10
N TRP A 13 14.76 -17.83 -8.58
CA TRP A 13 14.31 -19.22 -8.78
C TRP A 13 15.11 -19.93 -9.89
N PRO A 14 15.32 -19.35 -11.09
CA PRO A 14 16.14 -19.98 -12.13
C PRO A 14 17.64 -20.00 -11.83
N LEU A 15 18.18 -19.05 -11.06
CA LEU A 15 19.60 -18.98 -10.71
C LEU A 15 20.08 -20.27 -9.99
N VAL A 16 19.24 -20.80 -9.11
CA VAL A 16 19.56 -22.03 -8.34
C VAL A 16 19.67 -23.24 -9.26
N ALA A 17 18.84 -23.29 -10.30
CA ALA A 17 18.91 -24.34 -11.32
C ALA A 17 20.20 -24.29 -12.14
N PHE A 18 20.78 -23.10 -12.28
CA PHE A 18 22.03 -22.89 -13.03
C PHE A 18 23.27 -23.17 -12.18
N LEU A 19 23.26 -22.80 -10.90
CA LEU A 19 24.40 -22.94 -9.99
C LEU A 19 24.57 -24.36 -9.41
N VAL A 20 23.47 -25.10 -9.21
CA VAL A 20 23.50 -26.38 -8.50
C VAL A 20 23.58 -27.56 -9.48
N PRO A 21 24.45 -28.56 -9.23
CA PRO A 21 24.53 -29.78 -10.06
C PRO A 21 23.19 -30.51 -10.17
N LYS A 22 22.90 -31.07 -11.35
CA LYS A 22 21.62 -31.72 -11.71
C LYS A 22 21.10 -32.72 -10.68
N GLN A 23 22.00 -33.44 -10.02
CA GLN A 23 21.68 -34.49 -9.04
C GLN A 23 21.18 -33.94 -7.69
N MET A 24 21.42 -32.66 -7.39
CA MET A 24 21.10 -32.03 -6.10
C MET A 24 20.06 -30.90 -6.19
N LEU A 25 19.48 -30.64 -7.38
CA LEU A 25 18.48 -29.56 -7.55
C LEU A 25 17.28 -29.71 -6.62
N GLY A 26 16.77 -30.94 -6.44
CA GLY A 26 15.61 -31.19 -5.57
C GLY A 26 15.88 -30.76 -4.12
N THR A 27 17.07 -31.07 -3.60
CA THR A 27 17.49 -30.68 -2.25
C THR A 27 17.68 -29.17 -2.14
N ALA A 28 18.23 -28.51 -3.16
CA ALA A 28 18.44 -27.07 -3.16
C ALA A 28 17.11 -26.28 -3.14
N TYR A 29 16.15 -26.66 -3.98
CA TYR A 29 14.81 -26.05 -3.95
C TYR A 29 14.06 -26.37 -2.66
N GLY A 30 14.17 -27.60 -2.15
CA GLY A 30 13.58 -27.98 -0.87
C GLY A 30 14.10 -27.15 0.30
N LEU A 31 15.41 -26.91 0.35
CA LEU A 31 16.03 -26.07 1.38
C LEU A 31 15.58 -24.61 1.28
N MET A 32 15.56 -24.04 0.06
CA MET A 32 15.11 -22.67 -0.17
C MET A 32 13.65 -22.47 0.27
N GLN A 33 12.75 -23.36 -0.15
CA GLN A 33 11.35 -23.28 0.22
C GLN A 33 11.17 -23.43 1.73
N SER A 34 11.96 -24.28 2.38
CA SER A 34 11.92 -24.47 3.84
C SER A 34 12.32 -23.19 4.58
N ILE A 35 13.38 -22.50 4.13
CA ILE A 35 13.81 -21.22 4.69
C ILE A 35 12.74 -20.14 4.48
N GLN A 36 12.14 -20.07 3.29
CA GLN A 36 11.09 -19.11 2.99
C GLN A 36 9.84 -19.35 3.85
N ASN A 37 9.41 -20.61 3.97
CA ASN A 37 8.28 -20.99 4.82
C ASN A 37 8.56 -20.72 6.30
N LEU A 38 9.81 -20.89 6.77
CA LEU A 38 10.22 -20.52 8.11
C LEU A 38 10.10 -19.00 8.33
N GLY A 39 10.54 -18.19 7.36
CA GLY A 39 10.38 -16.73 7.42
C GLY A 39 8.90 -16.31 7.53
N PHE A 40 8.03 -16.92 6.72
CA PHE A 40 6.59 -16.68 6.80
C PHE A 40 5.99 -17.12 8.14
N ALA A 41 6.42 -18.27 8.68
CA ALA A 41 5.96 -18.73 10.00
C ALA A 41 6.36 -17.75 11.11
N ILE A 42 7.60 -17.26 11.10
CA ILE A 42 8.11 -16.31 12.10
C ILE A 42 7.33 -14.99 12.04
N ILE A 43 7.11 -14.42 10.85
CA ILE A 43 6.34 -13.17 10.71
C ILE A 43 4.90 -13.35 11.21
N ASN A 44 4.25 -14.48 10.89
CA ASN A 44 2.89 -14.73 11.38
C ASN A 44 2.83 -14.91 12.91
N ILE A 45 3.83 -15.58 13.50
CA ILE A 45 3.93 -15.71 14.96
C ILE A 45 4.18 -14.35 15.62
N LEU A 46 5.09 -13.53 15.08
CA LEU A 46 5.34 -12.18 15.57
C LEU A 46 4.08 -11.30 15.48
N THR A 47 3.34 -11.41 14.38
CA THR A 47 2.06 -10.73 14.17
C THR A 47 1.06 -11.09 15.28
N GLY A 48 0.94 -12.39 15.62
CA GLY A 48 0.12 -12.86 16.73
C GLY A 48 0.59 -12.33 18.08
N LEU A 49 1.90 -12.34 18.35
CA LEU A 49 2.47 -11.82 19.60
C LEU A 49 2.25 -10.31 19.77
N ILE A 50 2.36 -9.54 18.68
CA ILE A 50 2.07 -8.09 18.67
C ILE A 50 0.59 -7.86 18.98
N LEU A 51 -0.30 -8.64 18.37
CA LEU A 51 -1.74 -8.56 18.63
C LEU A 51 -2.06 -8.85 20.11
N ASP A 52 -1.50 -9.93 20.67
CA ASP A 52 -1.81 -10.38 22.02
C ASP A 52 -1.26 -9.45 23.11
N GLN A 53 -0.07 -8.87 22.92
CA GLN A 53 0.59 -8.04 23.95
C GLN A 53 0.27 -6.55 23.83
N TYR A 54 0.11 -6.06 22.60
CA TYR A 54 0.04 -4.63 22.31
C TYR A 54 -1.25 -4.21 21.60
N GLY A 55 -2.12 -5.16 21.27
CA GLY A 55 -3.44 -4.92 20.70
C GLY A 55 -3.41 -4.54 19.22
N TYR A 56 -4.61 -4.41 18.65
CA TYR A 56 -4.82 -4.09 17.25
C TYR A 56 -4.17 -2.75 16.81
N PHE A 57 -3.99 -1.79 17.72
CA PHE A 57 -3.36 -0.51 17.39
C PHE A 57 -1.87 -0.64 17.04
N MET A 58 -1.10 -1.45 17.80
CA MET A 58 0.31 -1.69 17.48
C MET A 58 0.48 -2.64 16.31
N LEU A 59 -0.47 -3.56 16.10
CA LEU A 59 -0.57 -4.35 14.88
C LEU A 59 -0.80 -3.44 13.66
N GLU A 60 -1.70 -2.47 13.78
CA GLU A 60 -1.92 -1.45 12.77
C GLU A 60 -0.65 -0.64 12.52
N ILE A 61 0.12 -0.23 13.54
CA ILE A 61 1.40 0.47 13.34
C ILE A 61 2.42 -0.39 12.59
N PHE A 62 2.54 -1.68 12.92
CA PHE A 62 3.39 -2.63 12.20
C PHE A 62 3.05 -2.69 10.70
N PHE A 63 1.77 -2.58 10.34
CA PHE A 63 1.32 -2.50 8.95
C PHE A 63 1.26 -1.07 8.38
N ILE A 64 1.17 -0.01 9.20
CA ILE A 64 1.21 1.41 8.82
C ILE A 64 2.64 1.86 8.48
N VAL A 65 3.67 1.07 8.81
CA VAL A 65 4.98 1.18 8.13
C VAL A 65 4.84 1.01 6.59
N VAL A 66 3.65 0.65 6.07
CA VAL A 66 3.24 0.66 4.65
C VAL A 66 2.39 1.91 4.28
N ALA A 67 2.38 2.98 5.10
CA ALA A 67 2.02 4.31 4.62
C ALA A 67 3.05 4.71 3.57
N HIS A 68 2.57 5.11 2.39
CA HIS A 68 3.44 5.25 1.25
C HIS A 68 3.05 6.44 0.38
N TYR A 69 4.01 6.79 -0.46
CA TYR A 69 3.81 7.70 -1.56
C TYR A 69 3.55 6.90 -2.83
N ASP A 70 2.67 7.42 -3.68
CA ASP A 70 2.38 6.81 -4.97
C ASP A 70 3.35 7.21 -6.06
N TRP A 71 4.01 8.37 -5.91
CA TRP A 71 5.07 8.83 -6.80
C TRP A 71 6.31 7.93 -6.68
N LEU A 72 7.07 7.84 -7.79
CA LEU A 72 8.33 7.07 -7.85
C LEU A 72 9.49 7.96 -7.44
N MET A 73 10.59 7.36 -6.97
CA MET A 73 11.81 8.10 -6.61
C MET A 73 12.20 9.11 -7.71
N PRO A 74 12.70 10.31 -7.33
CA PRO A 74 13.12 11.31 -8.29
C PRO A 74 14.18 10.72 -9.24
N ASN A 75 14.05 11.01 -10.53
CA ASN A 75 14.84 10.47 -11.66
C ASN A 75 14.46 9.05 -12.14
N ALA A 76 13.20 8.64 -12.04
CA ALA A 76 12.70 7.38 -12.63
C ALA A 76 12.36 7.47 -14.14
N SER A 77 13.12 8.26 -14.93
CA SER A 77 12.87 8.45 -16.37
C SER A 77 12.92 7.15 -17.17
N GLU A 78 13.84 6.24 -16.84
CA GLU A 78 13.96 4.93 -17.48
C GLU A 78 12.77 3.99 -17.19
N LEU A 79 11.93 4.32 -16.21
CA LEU A 79 10.76 3.53 -15.82
C LEU A 79 9.46 4.12 -16.38
N GLY A 80 9.53 5.09 -17.29
CA GLY A 80 8.37 5.77 -17.88
C GLY A 80 7.85 6.94 -17.04
N GLY A 81 8.74 7.58 -16.27
CA GLY A 81 8.49 8.82 -15.55
C GLY A 81 7.70 8.70 -14.24
N GLU A 82 7.54 9.83 -13.57
CA GLU A 82 6.84 9.95 -12.30
C GLU A 82 5.33 9.75 -12.46
N ARG A 83 4.69 9.20 -11.42
CA ARG A 83 3.23 9.05 -11.36
C ARG A 83 2.62 10.36 -10.92
N VAL A 84 1.92 11.00 -11.85
CA VAL A 84 1.43 12.36 -11.66
C VAL A 84 0.09 12.38 -10.95
N THR A 85 -0.78 11.41 -11.23
CA THR A 85 -2.08 11.32 -10.55
C THR A 85 -2.42 9.89 -10.16
N THR A 86 -3.26 9.79 -9.13
CA THR A 86 -3.82 8.52 -8.70
C THR A 86 -5.34 8.62 -8.65
N TYR A 87 -6.00 7.58 -9.18
CA TYR A 87 -7.42 7.32 -9.00
C TYR A 87 -7.60 6.02 -8.24
N PHE A 88 -8.10 6.11 -7.00
CA PHE A 88 -8.44 4.95 -6.20
C PHE A 88 -9.95 4.75 -6.17
N THR A 89 -10.44 3.77 -6.91
CA THR A 89 -11.87 3.46 -7.02
C THR A 89 -12.25 2.31 -6.11
N TYR A 90 -13.27 2.50 -5.28
CA TYR A 90 -13.83 1.43 -4.45
C TYR A 90 -14.78 0.58 -5.31
N LEU A 91 -14.41 -0.66 -5.61
CA LEU A 91 -15.27 -1.59 -6.36
C LEU A 91 -16.29 -2.27 -5.44
N GLN A 92 -15.86 -2.61 -4.23
CA GLN A 92 -16.71 -3.22 -3.21
C GLN A 92 -16.24 -2.78 -1.82
N ALA A 93 -17.18 -2.43 -0.95
CA ALA A 93 -16.89 -1.98 0.40
C ALA A 93 -18.01 -2.45 1.35
N ASN A 94 -17.96 -3.72 1.73
CA ASN A 94 -18.82 -4.28 2.77
C ASN A 94 -18.03 -4.29 4.08
N CYS A 95 -17.60 -3.12 4.54
CA CYS A 95 -16.71 -2.97 5.68
C CYS A 95 -17.14 -1.78 6.55
N SER A 96 -17.03 -1.93 7.87
CA SER A 96 -17.30 -0.86 8.84
C SER A 96 -16.10 0.07 9.03
N MET A 97 -14.91 -0.44 8.76
CA MET A 97 -13.64 0.28 8.71
C MET A 97 -13.06 0.19 7.30
N GLY A 98 -11.90 0.79 7.06
CA GLY A 98 -11.18 0.64 5.80
C GLY A 98 -11.13 1.93 5.00
N GLU A 99 -11.06 3.04 5.70
CA GLU A 99 -10.87 4.36 5.14
C GLU A 99 -9.56 4.44 4.35
N THR A 100 -9.53 5.36 3.40
CA THR A 100 -8.26 5.83 2.84
C THR A 100 -7.88 7.10 3.61
N GLU A 101 -6.77 7.04 4.34
CA GLU A 101 -6.29 8.09 5.23
C GLU A 101 -5.12 8.84 4.59
N PHE A 102 -5.22 10.16 4.54
CA PHE A 102 -4.14 11.08 4.19
C PHE A 102 -3.61 11.71 5.47
N ILE A 103 -2.38 11.37 5.84
CA ILE A 103 -1.85 11.62 7.18
C ILE A 103 -1.49 13.10 7.36
N GLU A 104 -0.93 13.73 6.32
CA GLU A 104 -0.42 15.11 6.38
C GLU A 104 -1.46 16.15 5.93
N ILE A 105 -2.62 15.73 5.42
CA ILE A 105 -3.68 16.66 5.01
C ILE A 105 -4.57 16.98 6.22
N PRO A 106 -4.52 18.21 6.75
CA PRO A 106 -5.30 18.56 7.93
C PRO A 106 -6.79 18.64 7.59
N PHE A 107 -7.62 18.13 8.51
CA PHE A 107 -9.06 18.30 8.41
C PHE A 107 -9.45 19.74 8.80
N ASN A 108 -10.02 20.50 7.86
CA ASN A 108 -10.60 21.80 8.14
C ASN A 108 -12.13 21.72 8.11
N ARG A 109 -12.76 21.85 9.28
CA ARG A 109 -14.21 21.73 9.44
C ARG A 109 -14.98 22.68 8.51
N SER A 110 -14.54 23.93 8.36
CA SER A 110 -15.25 24.93 7.54
C SER A 110 -15.32 24.54 6.06
N LEU A 111 -14.33 23.78 5.58
CA LEU A 111 -14.26 23.31 4.19
C LEU A 111 -14.87 21.92 4.01
N HIS A 112 -14.66 21.03 4.99
CA HIS A 112 -14.96 19.61 4.87
C HIS A 112 -16.30 19.18 5.47
N GLU A 113 -16.95 20.01 6.29
CA GLU A 113 -18.25 19.68 6.91
C GLU A 113 -19.34 19.39 5.85
N ARG A 114 -19.22 19.98 4.65
CA ARG A 114 -20.12 19.72 3.52
C ARG A 114 -19.96 18.34 2.89
N PHE A 115 -18.85 17.68 3.15
CA PHE A 115 -18.49 16.39 2.57
C PHE A 115 -18.54 15.26 3.60
N CYS A 116 -19.20 15.47 4.74
CA CYS A 116 -19.30 14.45 5.80
C CYS A 116 -20.09 13.20 5.39
N ASP A 117 -20.70 13.15 4.21
CA ASP A 117 -21.23 11.91 3.64
C ASP A 117 -20.11 10.99 3.13
N ILE A 118 -19.03 11.58 2.60
CA ILE A 118 -17.89 10.86 2.01
C ILE A 118 -16.64 10.88 2.91
N LEU A 119 -16.51 11.88 3.79
CA LEU A 119 -15.39 12.04 4.73
C LEU A 119 -15.80 11.69 6.16
N ILE A 120 -14.86 11.13 6.92
CA ILE A 120 -15.00 11.04 8.38
C ILE A 120 -14.79 12.43 8.98
N CYS A 121 -15.82 12.99 9.62
CA CYS A 121 -15.80 14.32 10.25
C CYS A 121 -15.78 14.28 11.78
N ASP A 122 -15.45 13.12 12.37
CA ASP A 122 -15.34 12.99 13.82
C ASP A 122 -14.03 13.62 14.29
N GLU A 123 -14.11 14.68 15.10
CA GLU A 123 -12.96 15.48 15.53
C GLU A 123 -11.90 14.65 16.26
N ASN A 124 -12.32 13.63 17.03
CA ASN A 124 -11.41 12.72 17.74
C ASN A 124 -10.62 11.80 16.78
N VAL A 125 -11.10 11.67 15.55
CA VAL A 125 -10.60 10.73 14.53
C VAL A 125 -9.76 11.49 13.49
N THR A 126 -10.08 12.76 13.24
CA THR A 126 -9.43 13.62 12.24
C THR A 126 -8.20 14.37 12.72
N GLU A 127 -7.83 14.28 14.01
CA GLU A 127 -6.61 14.90 14.56
C GLU A 127 -5.32 14.40 13.85
N HIS A 128 -5.39 13.23 13.23
CA HIS A 128 -4.27 12.57 12.55
C HIS A 128 -4.36 12.55 11.01
N GLY A 129 -5.26 13.35 10.42
CA GLY A 129 -5.35 13.51 8.96
C GLY A 129 -6.76 13.36 8.39
N LEU A 130 -6.86 13.48 7.06
CA LEU A 130 -8.11 13.43 6.31
C LEU A 130 -8.47 11.99 5.91
N ARG A 131 -9.68 11.54 6.22
CA ARG A 131 -10.12 10.15 5.96
C ARG A 131 -11.33 10.06 5.04
N PHE A 132 -11.20 9.29 3.98
CA PHE A 132 -12.26 9.00 3.01
C PHE A 132 -12.94 7.67 3.30
N ARG A 133 -14.27 7.67 3.34
CA ARG A 133 -15.06 6.45 3.51
C ARG A 133 -14.98 5.55 2.27
N PRO A 134 -14.85 4.22 2.45
CA PRO A 134 -14.91 3.29 1.35
C PRO A 134 -16.37 3.10 0.91
N ILE A 135 -16.79 3.82 -0.14
CA ILE A 135 -18.15 3.74 -0.70
C ILE A 135 -18.05 3.12 -2.09
N ALA A 136 -18.67 1.95 -2.29
CA ALA A 136 -18.63 1.26 -3.58
C ALA A 136 -19.15 2.15 -4.72
N GLY A 137 -18.39 2.23 -5.81
CA GLY A 137 -18.65 3.11 -6.96
C GLY A 137 -17.98 4.49 -6.88
N ASN A 138 -17.53 4.93 -5.70
CA ASN A 138 -16.82 6.20 -5.57
C ASN A 138 -15.33 6.04 -5.91
N THR A 139 -14.74 7.15 -6.38
CA THR A 139 -13.31 7.25 -6.68
C THR A 139 -12.71 8.42 -5.92
N VAL A 140 -11.61 8.16 -5.19
CA VAL A 140 -10.76 9.20 -4.61
C VAL A 140 -9.69 9.53 -5.63
N PHE A 141 -9.56 10.81 -5.94
CA PHE A 141 -8.57 11.33 -6.87
C PHE A 141 -7.64 12.29 -6.15
N TRP A 142 -6.33 12.18 -6.41
CA TRP A 142 -5.36 13.17 -5.99
C TRP A 142 -4.23 13.31 -7.01
N TYR A 143 -3.59 14.47 -6.93
CA TYR A 143 -2.46 14.87 -7.74
C TYR A 143 -1.20 14.70 -6.88
N ASN A 144 -0.22 13.93 -7.35
CA ASN A 144 0.99 13.58 -6.59
C ASN A 144 2.12 14.61 -6.75
N MET A 145 1.87 15.70 -7.48
CA MET A 145 2.87 16.74 -7.75
C MET A 145 2.42 18.08 -7.17
N ASP A 146 3.37 18.94 -6.81
CA ASP A 146 3.10 20.31 -6.40
C ASP A 146 2.91 21.25 -7.61
N GLU A 147 2.69 22.54 -7.32
CA GLU A 147 2.55 23.59 -8.33
C GLU A 147 3.82 23.84 -9.16
N TYR A 148 4.98 23.39 -8.68
CA TYR A 148 6.28 23.51 -9.35
C TYR A 148 6.65 22.24 -10.13
N GLY A 149 5.78 21.21 -10.12
CA GLY A 149 6.02 19.93 -10.78
C GLY A 149 6.97 19.00 -10.03
N GLN A 150 7.17 19.22 -8.73
CA GLN A 150 7.91 18.34 -7.82
C GLN A 150 6.95 17.41 -7.07
N VAL A 151 7.47 16.37 -6.43
CA VAL A 151 6.65 15.43 -5.67
C VAL A 151 6.00 16.09 -4.46
N ASP A 152 4.69 15.85 -4.28
CA ASP A 152 3.95 16.36 -3.13
C ASP A 152 4.07 15.38 -1.95
N TYR A 153 4.56 15.89 -0.81
CA TYR A 153 4.70 15.12 0.42
C TYR A 153 3.39 15.06 1.23
N TRP A 154 2.43 15.92 0.94
CA TRP A 154 1.14 15.94 1.63
C TRP A 154 0.26 14.76 1.21
N THR A 155 0.55 14.14 0.06
CA THR A 155 -0.18 12.98 -0.46
C THR A 155 0.25 11.66 0.16
N VAL A 156 0.98 11.67 1.29
CA VAL A 156 1.24 10.43 2.04
C VAL A 156 -0.09 9.85 2.52
N HIS A 157 -0.32 8.59 2.16
CA HIS A 157 -1.60 7.96 2.43
C HIS A 157 -1.47 6.48 2.78
N ALA A 158 -2.52 5.97 3.41
CA ALA A 158 -2.62 4.58 3.82
C ALA A 158 -4.06 4.06 3.69
N GLY A 159 -4.17 2.76 3.42
CA GLY A 159 -5.44 2.05 3.54
C GLY A 159 -5.58 1.49 4.95
N ARG A 160 -6.61 1.92 5.68
CA ARG A 160 -6.97 1.32 6.97
C ARG A 160 -7.48 -0.11 6.74
N PRO A 161 -7.34 -1.01 7.73
CA PRO A 161 -7.90 -2.35 7.63
C PRO A 161 -9.44 -2.30 7.58
N PRO A 162 -10.11 -3.19 6.82
CA PRO A 162 -11.56 -3.20 6.66
C PRO A 162 -12.35 -3.66 7.90
N GLY A 163 -11.67 -4.04 8.99
CA GLY A 163 -12.27 -4.62 10.20
C GLY A 163 -12.48 -6.14 10.11
N GLU A 164 -12.83 -6.77 11.23
CA GLU A 164 -12.78 -8.24 11.40
C GLU A 164 -13.68 -9.03 10.42
N ASN A 165 -14.80 -8.47 9.98
CA ASN A 165 -15.76 -9.13 9.07
C ASN A 165 -16.02 -8.35 7.78
N GLY A 166 -15.10 -7.44 7.41
CA GLY A 166 -15.28 -6.53 6.29
C GLY A 166 -14.51 -6.93 5.03
N THR A 167 -15.06 -6.66 3.85
CA THR A 167 -14.32 -6.78 2.58
C THR A 167 -14.24 -5.45 1.85
N LYS A 168 -13.01 -5.05 1.50
CA LYS A 168 -12.70 -3.86 0.69
C LYS A 168 -11.93 -4.29 -0.57
N ILE A 169 -12.48 -4.01 -1.75
CA ILE A 169 -11.84 -4.21 -3.04
C ILE A 169 -11.67 -2.84 -3.69
N GLY A 170 -10.43 -2.46 -3.97
CA GLY A 170 -10.08 -1.21 -4.63
C GLY A 170 -9.37 -1.45 -5.96
N LEU A 171 -9.62 -0.59 -6.94
CA LEU A 171 -8.86 -0.48 -8.18
C LEU A 171 -8.01 0.79 -8.10
N ASN A 172 -6.70 0.64 -8.27
CA ASN A 172 -5.79 1.77 -8.35
C ASN A 172 -5.34 2.01 -9.79
N VAL A 173 -5.52 3.23 -10.30
CA VAL A 173 -5.06 3.66 -11.62
C VAL A 173 -4.10 4.83 -11.46
N TRP A 174 -2.88 4.63 -11.93
CA TRP A 174 -1.85 5.66 -11.93
C TRP A 174 -1.64 6.23 -13.33
N THR A 175 -1.58 7.55 -13.44
CA THR A 175 -1.25 8.23 -14.70
C THR A 175 0.16 8.80 -14.65
N ARG A 176 0.77 8.95 -15.83
CA ARG A 176 2.12 9.50 -16.00
C ARG A 176 2.13 10.49 -17.16
N LEU A 177 3.08 11.42 -17.15
CA LEU A 177 3.31 12.33 -18.27
C LEU A 177 4.11 11.68 -19.40
N GLU A 178 5.03 10.78 -19.04
CA GLU A 178 5.86 10.06 -19.99
C GLU A 178 5.17 8.77 -20.47
N LYS A 179 5.45 8.39 -21.72
CA LYS A 179 4.98 7.10 -22.26
C LYS A 179 5.79 5.97 -21.62
N PHE A 180 5.11 4.85 -21.37
CA PHE A 180 5.80 3.63 -20.97
C PHE A 180 6.81 3.22 -22.06
N PRO A 181 8.05 2.86 -21.69
CA PRO A 181 8.95 2.22 -22.63
C PRO A 181 8.29 0.92 -23.10
N VAL A 182 8.14 0.78 -24.43
CA VAL A 182 7.53 -0.37 -25.10
C VAL A 182 8.61 -1.38 -25.44
#